data_AF-I1BNF3-F1
#
_entry.id   AF-I1BNF3-F1
#
_cell.length_a   1.000
_cell.length_b   1.000
_cell.length_c   1.000
_cell.angle_alpha   90.00
_cell.angle_beta   90.00
_cell.angle_gamma   90.00
#
_symmetry.space_group_name_H-M   'P 1'
#
loop_
_entity.id
_entity.type
_entity.pdbx_description
1 polymer ?
#
loop_
_entity_poly.entity_id
_entity_poly.type
_entity_poly.pdbx_seq_one_letter_code
_entity_poly.pdbx_strand_id
1 'polypeptide(L)'
;MYCIGFAAIKGELSLSRNTRDGYKWLNRSVEPANAQYPHALHELDLFYENGLGSTVFADANYSIHLYHEAAMLGYAPSAYRLGKCYKFGKLGCVKNPVPLFIITRSLLSKAIHSPALHWHHGVW
;
A
#
# COMPACT_ATOMS: atom_id res chain seq x y z
N MET A 1 -5.36 -7.31 -12.20
CA MET A 1 -5.77 -6.12 -12.97
C MET A 1 -4.93 -4.87 -12.69
N TYR A 2 -4.21 -4.78 -11.56
CA TYR A 2 -3.42 -3.58 -11.23
C TYR A 2 -2.34 -3.25 -12.27
N CYS A 3 -1.61 -4.24 -12.81
CA CYS A 3 -0.55 -4.00 -13.81
C CYS A 3 -1.06 -3.28 -15.06
N ILE A 4 -2.27 -3.59 -15.50
CA ILE A 4 -2.89 -2.98 -16.68
C ILE A 4 -3.28 -1.53 -16.37
N GLY A 5 -3.86 -1.27 -15.19
CA GLY A 5 -4.16 0.08 -14.73
C GLY A 5 -2.89 0.94 -14.64
N PHE A 6 -1.82 0.39 -14.07
CA PHE A 6 -0.53 1.05 -13.94
C PHE A 6 0.12 1.35 -15.30
N ALA A 7 0.14 0.36 -16.21
CA ALA A 7 0.66 0.55 -17.57
C ALA A 7 -0.14 1.63 -18.34
N ALA A 8 -1.46 1.66 -18.21
CA ALA A 8 -2.32 2.68 -18.83
C ALA A 8 -2.07 4.10 -18.27
N ILE A 9 -1.79 4.22 -16.97
CA ILE A 9 -1.44 5.50 -16.33
C ILE A 9 -0.06 5.99 -16.82
N LYS A 10 0.92 5.09 -16.90
CA LYS A 10 2.28 5.43 -17.33
C LYS A 10 2.42 5.60 -18.84
N GLY A 11 1.54 5.00 -19.64
CA GLY A 11 1.66 4.94 -21.10
C GLY A 11 2.70 3.91 -21.57
N GLU A 12 2.91 2.85 -20.78
CA GLU A 12 3.81 1.74 -21.10
C GLU A 12 3.06 0.66 -21.91
N LEU A 13 3.78 -0.28 -22.54
CA LEU A 13 3.20 -1.41 -23.28
C LEU A 13 2.42 -1.04 -24.57
N SER A 14 2.86 0.02 -25.26
CA SER A 14 2.22 0.50 -26.50
C SER A 14 0.77 1.01 -26.33
N LEU A 15 0.32 1.20 -25.09
CA LEU A 15 -0.96 1.81 -24.77
C LEU A 15 -0.86 3.33 -24.79
N SER A 16 -1.89 3.99 -25.33
CA SER A 16 -2.03 5.44 -25.19
C SER A 16 -2.21 5.81 -23.71
N ARG A 17 -1.48 6.84 -23.26
CA ARG A 17 -1.53 7.32 -21.87
C ARG A 17 -2.94 7.80 -21.55
N ASN A 18 -3.65 7.03 -20.72
CA ASN A 18 -5.02 7.32 -20.31
C ASN A 18 -5.17 7.14 -18.79
N THR A 19 -5.02 8.25 -18.09
CA THR A 19 -5.09 8.32 -16.63
C THR A 19 -6.47 7.95 -16.08
N ARG A 20 -7.54 8.28 -16.82
CA ARG A 20 -8.93 8.05 -16.39
C ARG A 20 -9.27 6.57 -16.37
N ASP A 21 -9.01 5.87 -17.47
CA ASP A 21 -9.33 4.45 -17.52
C ASP A 21 -8.34 3.63 -16.71
N GLY A 22 -7.06 4.01 -16.69
CA GLY A 22 -6.07 3.40 -15.81
C GLY A 22 -6.48 3.46 -14.33
N TYR A 23 -6.97 4.61 -13.85
CA TYR A 23 -7.49 4.75 -12.49
C TYR A 23 -8.70 3.84 -12.22
N LYS A 24 -9.65 3.73 -13.16
CA LYS A 24 -10.81 2.81 -13.00
C LYS A 24 -10.37 1.36 -12.81
N TRP A 25 -9.43 0.89 -13.62
CA TRP A 25 -8.88 -0.46 -13.51
C TRP A 25 -8.14 -0.69 -12.20
N LEU A 26 -7.44 0.33 -11.73
CA LEU A 26 -6.71 0.27 -10.48
C LEU A 26 -7.65 0.25 -9.28
N ASN A 27 -8.68 1.09 -9.27
CA ASN A 27 -9.69 1.11 -8.21
C ASN A 27 -10.42 -0.25 -8.12
N ARG A 28 -10.77 -0.84 -9.27
CA ARG A 28 -11.37 -2.19 -9.32
C ARG A 28 -10.43 -3.29 -8.82
N SER A 29 -9.11 -3.08 -8.92
CA SER A 29 -8.13 -4.05 -8.43
C SER A 29 -7.97 -4.03 -6.90
N VAL A 30 -8.48 -2.99 -6.24
CA VAL A 30 -8.48 -2.86 -4.78
C VAL A 30 -9.67 -3.57 -4.14
N GLU A 31 -10.81 -3.71 -4.84
CA GLU A 31 -11.98 -4.44 -4.32
C GLU A 31 -11.66 -5.88 -3.83
N PRO A 32 -10.87 -6.71 -4.55
CA PRO A 32 -10.47 -8.03 -4.07
C PRO A 32 -9.17 -8.03 -3.25
N ALA A 33 -8.74 -6.90 -2.69
CA ALA A 33 -7.48 -6.82 -1.96
C ALA A 33 -7.53 -7.69 -0.70
N ASN A 34 -6.68 -8.72 -0.70
CA ASN A 34 -6.54 -9.69 0.38
C ASN A 34 -5.08 -9.75 0.83
N ALA A 35 -4.78 -10.53 1.89
CA ALA A 35 -3.41 -10.75 2.35
C ALA A 35 -2.48 -11.31 1.26
N GLN A 36 -3.02 -11.98 0.23
CA GLN A 36 -2.27 -12.46 -0.94
C GLN A 36 -1.93 -11.36 -1.95
N TYR A 37 -2.77 -10.32 -2.05
CA TYR A 37 -2.63 -9.26 -3.06
C TYR A 37 -2.69 -7.84 -2.47
N PRO A 38 -1.87 -7.52 -1.44
CA PRO A 38 -1.95 -6.21 -0.79
C PRO A 38 -1.23 -5.10 -1.59
N HIS A 39 -0.49 -5.47 -2.65
CA HIS A 39 0.23 -4.53 -3.50
C HIS A 39 -0.71 -3.56 -4.23
N ALA A 40 -1.93 -3.97 -4.56
CA ALA A 40 -2.89 -3.11 -5.26
C ALA A 40 -3.26 -1.86 -4.44
N LEU A 41 -3.46 -2.02 -3.12
CA LEU A 41 -3.72 -0.93 -2.19
C LEU A 41 -2.54 0.04 -2.11
N HIS A 42 -1.31 -0.49 -2.04
CA HIS A 42 -0.10 0.33 -1.98
C HIS A 42 0.13 1.17 -3.24
N GLU A 43 -0.09 0.57 -4.41
CA GLU A 43 0.07 1.30 -5.67
C GLU A 43 -1.01 2.36 -5.84
N LEU A 44 -2.27 2.07 -5.46
CA LEU A 44 -3.34 3.07 -5.46
C LEU A 44 -2.98 4.25 -4.54
N ASP A 45 -2.46 3.95 -3.35
CA ASP A 45 -2.03 4.96 -2.40
C ASP A 45 -0.97 5.91 -3.00
N LEU A 46 0.08 5.37 -3.63
CA LEU A 46 1.15 6.18 -4.22
C LEU A 46 0.62 7.21 -5.24
N PHE A 47 -0.50 6.91 -5.89
CA PHE A 47 -1.18 7.83 -6.79
C PHE A 47 -1.95 8.94 -6.06
N TYR A 48 -2.53 8.66 -4.89
CA TYR A 48 -3.12 9.68 -4.01
C TYR A 48 -2.08 10.49 -3.25
N GLU A 49 -0.89 9.94 -2.97
CA GLU A 49 0.22 10.68 -2.37
C GLU A 49 0.80 11.71 -3.35
N ASN A 50 1.03 11.31 -4.61
CA ASN A 50 1.66 12.18 -5.62
C ASN A 50 0.65 13.01 -6.43
N GLY A 51 -0.62 12.60 -6.47
CA GLY A 51 -1.63 13.12 -7.39
C GLY A 51 -1.46 12.58 -8.81
N LEU A 52 -2.57 12.49 -9.54
CA LEU A 52 -2.62 11.91 -10.90
C LEU A 52 -3.13 12.93 -11.90
N GLY A 53 -2.34 14.00 -12.06
CA GLY A 53 -2.67 15.13 -12.95
C GLY A 53 -4.02 15.75 -12.62
N SER A 54 -4.90 15.85 -13.62
CA SER A 54 -6.26 16.41 -13.48
C SER A 54 -7.31 15.39 -13.02
N THR A 55 -6.95 14.10 -12.91
CA THR A 55 -7.95 13.03 -12.70
C THR A 55 -8.13 12.67 -11.23
N VAL A 56 -7.04 12.65 -10.46
CA VAL A 56 -7.05 12.35 -9.02
C VAL A 56 -6.21 13.41 -8.32
N PHE A 57 -6.83 14.11 -7.38
CA PHE A 57 -6.12 15.07 -6.54
C PHE A 57 -5.43 14.34 -5.40
N ALA A 58 -4.30 14.91 -4.95
CA ALA A 58 -3.61 14.36 -3.81
C ALA A 58 -4.46 14.52 -2.54
N ASP A 59 -4.78 13.41 -1.88
CA ASP A 59 -5.50 13.40 -0.61
C ASP A 59 -4.70 12.59 0.41
N ALA A 60 -4.10 13.32 1.33
CA ALA A 60 -3.23 12.75 2.34
C ALA A 60 -4.00 11.89 3.37
N ASN A 61 -5.24 12.26 3.71
CA ASN A 61 -6.04 11.51 4.67
C ASN A 61 -6.48 10.17 4.08
N TYR A 62 -6.92 10.20 2.82
CA TYR A 62 -7.31 8.99 2.11
C TYR A 62 -6.11 8.06 1.89
N SER A 63 -4.95 8.63 1.56
CA SER A 63 -3.69 7.89 1.47
C SER A 63 -3.36 7.16 2.79
N ILE A 64 -3.38 7.87 3.93
CA ILE A 64 -3.11 7.22 5.23
C ILE A 64 -4.06 6.04 5.50
N HIS A 65 -5.33 6.16 5.11
CA HIS A 65 -6.29 5.07 5.24
C HIS A 65 -5.91 3.84 4.41
N LEU A 66 -5.58 4.03 3.13
CA LEU A 66 -5.18 2.95 2.21
C LEU A 66 -3.88 2.28 2.66
N TYR A 67 -2.88 3.06 3.08
CA TYR A 67 -1.67 2.49 3.66
C TYR A 67 -1.96 1.66 4.91
N HIS A 68 -2.90 2.10 5.75
CA HIS A 68 -3.25 1.40 6.98
C HIS A 68 -3.92 0.06 6.67
N GLU A 69 -4.82 0.02 5.69
CA GLU A 69 -5.44 -1.21 5.22
C GLU A 69 -4.41 -2.19 4.64
N ALA A 70 -3.52 -1.71 3.77
CA ALA A 70 -2.44 -2.53 3.21
C ALA A 70 -1.49 -3.07 4.29
N ALA A 71 -1.16 -2.24 5.29
CA ALA A 71 -0.34 -2.65 6.43
C ALA A 71 -1.08 -3.67 7.31
N MET A 72 -2.38 -3.50 7.54
CA MET A 72 -3.21 -4.48 8.23
C MET A 72 -3.24 -5.81 7.49
N LEU A 73 -3.19 -5.83 6.16
CA LEU A 73 -3.09 -7.05 5.37
C LEU A 73 -1.73 -7.76 5.48
N GLY A 74 -0.69 -7.11 6.01
CA GLY A 74 0.64 -7.70 6.16
C GLY A 74 1.72 -7.05 5.27
N TYR A 75 1.40 -5.99 4.52
CA TYR A 75 2.31 -5.45 3.53
C TYR A 75 3.36 -4.52 4.15
N ALA A 76 4.60 -5.03 4.24
CA ALA A 76 5.72 -4.33 4.85
C ALA A 76 6.03 -2.95 4.23
N PRO A 77 5.98 -2.74 2.90
CA PRO A 77 6.25 -1.43 2.30
C PRO A 77 5.25 -0.35 2.75
N SER A 78 3.96 -0.66 2.85
CA SER A 78 2.94 0.28 3.36
C SER A 78 3.16 0.62 4.83
N ALA A 79 3.48 -0.39 5.65
CA ALA A 79 3.79 -0.15 7.06
C ALA A 79 5.04 0.72 7.24
N TYR A 80 6.06 0.53 6.42
CA TYR A 80 7.26 1.37 6.41
C TYR A 80 6.95 2.81 5.99
N ARG A 81 6.12 3.01 4.95
CA ARG A 81 5.66 4.33 4.52
C ARG A 81 4.89 5.05 5.63
N LEU A 82 3.97 4.37 6.32
CA LEU A 82 3.27 4.93 7.49
C LEU A 82 4.23 5.28 8.62
N GLY A 83 5.19 4.41 8.93
CA GLY A 83 6.22 4.70 9.93
C GLY A 83 7.02 5.96 9.61
N LYS A 84 7.36 6.17 8.33
CA LYS A 84 7.98 7.43 7.88
C LYS A 84 7.03 8.62 8.04
N CYS A 85 5.75 8.48 7.69
CA CYS A 85 4.77 9.55 7.81
C CYS A 85 4.60 10.00 9.27
N TYR A 86 4.47 9.06 10.21
CA TYR A 86 4.40 9.38 11.63
C TYR A 86 5.70 9.94 12.21
N LYS A 87 6.86 9.45 11.76
CA LYS A 87 8.17 9.95 12.23
C LYS A 87 8.43 11.39 11.79
N PHE A 88 8.12 11.71 10.54
CA PHE A 88 8.42 13.01 9.94
C PHE A 88 7.24 14.00 9.95
N GLY A 89 6.04 13.56 10.35
CA GLY A 89 4.83 14.39 10.28
C GLY A 89 4.40 14.69 8.85
N LYS A 90 4.69 13.78 7.90
CA LYS A 90 4.27 13.91 6.49
C LYS A 90 2.83 13.43 6.32
N LEU A 91 2.17 13.86 5.24
CA LEU A 91 0.75 13.57 4.94
C LEU A 91 -0.25 14.14 5.96
N GLY A 92 0.11 15.19 6.71
CA GLY A 92 -0.79 15.75 7.74
C GLY A 92 -0.91 14.88 9.00
N CYS A 93 -0.11 13.82 9.11
CA CYS A 93 -0.02 13.03 10.34
C CYS A 93 0.52 13.89 11.50
N VAL A 94 -0.24 13.96 12.58
CA VAL A 94 0.31 14.38 13.88
C VAL A 94 1.36 13.34 14.29
N LYS A 95 2.54 13.80 14.74
CA LYS A 95 3.61 12.94 15.29
C LYS A 95 3.06 12.17 16.49
N ASN A 96 2.52 10.98 16.24
CA ASN A 96 1.98 10.09 17.25
C ASN A 96 2.56 8.68 17.02
N PRO A 97 3.28 8.10 17.99
CA PRO A 97 3.88 6.77 17.85
C PRO A 97 2.88 5.61 18.04
N VAL A 98 1.69 5.91 18.58
CA VAL A 98 0.68 4.91 18.96
C VAL A 98 0.16 4.08 17.78
N PRO A 99 -0.20 4.68 16.61
CA PRO A 99 -0.66 3.91 15.46
C PRO A 99 0.42 2.96 14.91
N LEU A 100 1.69 3.40 14.94
CA LEU A 100 2.82 2.59 14.49
C LEU A 100 3.03 1.34 15.35
N PHE A 101 2.85 1.46 16.67
CA PHE A 101 2.93 0.32 17.59
C PHE A 101 1.84 -0.73 17.33
N ILE A 102 0.62 -0.29 17.03
CA ILE A 102 -0.51 -1.18 16.72
C ILE A 102 -0.24 -1.94 15.40
N ILE A 103 0.25 -1.23 14.38
CA ILE A 103 0.58 -1.81 13.07
C ILE A 103 1.71 -2.84 13.21
N THR A 104 2.80 -2.49 13.89
CA THR A 104 3.95 -3.40 14.08
C THR A 104 3.56 -4.66 14.85
N ARG A 105 2.74 -4.54 15.90
CA ARG A 105 2.20 -5.69 16.63
C ARG A 105 1.29 -6.58 15.77
N SER A 106 0.46 -5.98 14.91
CA SER A 106 -0.40 -6.72 13.97
C SER A 106 0.43 -7.51 12.95
N LEU A 107 1.47 -6.87 12.38
CA LEU A 107 2.42 -7.52 11.48
C LEU A 107 3.17 -8.68 12.17
N LEU A 108 3.64 -8.46 13.40
CA LEU A 108 4.36 -9.48 14.15
C LEU A 108 3.47 -10.70 14.45
N SER A 109 2.21 -10.47 14.83
CA SER A 109 1.23 -11.53 15.06
C SER A 109 0.99 -12.39 13.82
N LYS A 110 0.86 -11.75 12.65
CA LYS A 110 0.71 -12.45 11.36
C LYS A 110 1.99 -13.18 10.92
N ALA A 111 3.16 -12.63 11.24
CA ALA A 111 4.44 -13.26 10.96
C ALA A 111 4.63 -14.53 11.82
N ILE A 112 4.23 -14.52 13.09
CA ILE A 112 4.32 -15.68 14.00
C ILE A 112 3.42 -16.84 13.52
N HIS A 113 2.25 -16.54 12.95
CA HIS A 113 1.36 -17.56 12.38
C HIS A 113 1.75 -18.01 10.96
N SER A 114 2.72 -17.37 10.30
CA SER A 114 3.22 -17.82 9.01
C SER A 114 4.34 -18.84 9.22
N PRO A 115 4.14 -20.14 8.92
CA PRO A 115 5.16 -21.18 9.13
C PRO A 115 6.41 -21.04 8.23
N ALA A 116 6.47 -20.02 7.36
CA ALA A 116 7.58 -19.78 6.44
C ALA A 116 8.90 -19.32 7.11
N LEU A 117 8.89 -19.06 8.43
CA LEU A 117 10.06 -18.70 9.23
C LEU A 117 10.48 -19.80 10.22
N HIS A 118 9.99 -21.04 10.05
CA HIS A 118 10.64 -22.19 10.68
C HIS A 118 11.95 -22.49 9.93
N TRP A 119 12.95 -21.64 10.15
CA TRP A 119 14.34 -21.98 9.85
C TRP A 119 14.63 -23.28 10.59
N HIS A 120 15.00 -24.30 9.82
CA HIS A 120 15.50 -25.58 10.29
C HIS A 120 16.42 -25.38 11.50
N HIS A 121 15.95 -25.73 12.70
CA HIS A 121 16.84 -26.10 13.80
C HIS A 121 17.47 -27.45 13.45
N GLY A 122 18.45 -27.43 12.54
CA GLY A 122 19.33 -28.53 12.24
C GLY A 122 20.35 -28.69 13.37
N VAL A 123 20.12 -29.72 14.19
CA VAL A 123 21.09 -30.75 14.60
C VAL A 123 22.55 -30.29 14.69
N TRP A 124 23.06 -30.22 15.92
CA TRP A 124 24.47 -30.51 16.23
C TRP A 124 24.57 -31.96 16.70
#